data_AF-A0A1R4HVY2-F1
#
_entry.id   AF-A0A1R4HVY2-F1
#
_cell.length_a   1.000
_cell.length_b   1.000
_cell.length_c   1.000
_cell.angle_alpha   90.00
_cell.angle_beta   90.00
_cell.angle_gamma   90.00
#
_symmetry.space_group_name_H-M   'P 1'
#
loop_
_entity.id
_entity.type
_entity.pdbx_description
1 polymer ?
#
loop_
_entity_poly.entity_id
_entity_poly.type
_entity_poly.pdbx_seq_one_letter_code
_entity_poly.pdbx_strand_id
1 'polypeptide(L)'
;MHYGPLTAITGGIAVASNDALHLRITPEGVTHHRGATVISETIPWSDIIGIEVNLPSSWFPWPGALATTGYALVTLLSGQVEDVHSEESSITVSLADDKHLELPVNHAVGGYWKRAVTNAGILLNGFIAKPEQRSLLAHPEQVIHRYANATRWRTRLTSE
;
A
#
# COMPACT_ATOMS: atom_id res chain seq x y z
N MET A 1 -7.75 11.35 3.27
CA MET A 1 -6.80 11.02 4.38
C MET A 1 -5.78 10.01 3.87
N HIS A 2 -4.52 10.06 4.32
CA HIS A 2 -3.46 9.17 3.83
C HIS A 2 -2.60 8.62 4.97
N TYR A 3 -2.17 7.36 4.86
CA TYR A 3 -1.28 6.68 5.79
C TYR A 3 -0.42 5.62 5.08
N GLY A 4 0.87 5.91 4.90
CA GLY A 4 1.80 4.99 4.24
C GLY A 4 1.34 4.69 2.81
N PRO A 5 1.14 3.44 2.39
CA PRO A 5 0.62 3.14 1.06
C PRO A 5 -0.91 3.28 0.95
N LEU A 6 -1.64 3.63 2.02
CA LEU A 6 -3.10 3.66 2.03
C LEU A 6 -3.64 5.08 1.88
N THR A 7 -4.59 5.27 0.99
CA THR A 7 -5.28 6.54 0.78
C THR A 7 -6.79 6.34 0.80
N ALA A 8 -7.49 7.10 1.64
CA ALA A 8 -8.96 7.10 1.62
C ALA A 8 -9.43 7.81 0.35
N ILE A 9 -10.34 7.16 -0.38
CA ILE A 9 -10.97 7.66 -1.60
C ILE A 9 -12.49 7.50 -1.46
N THR A 10 -13.26 8.17 -2.32
CA THR A 10 -14.72 7.98 -2.31
C THR A 10 -15.08 6.50 -2.54
N GLY A 11 -15.78 5.90 -1.58
CA GLY A 11 -16.26 4.52 -1.67
C GLY A 11 -15.23 3.43 -1.35
N GLY A 12 -14.03 3.77 -0.88
CA GLY A 12 -13.05 2.74 -0.53
C GLY A 12 -11.65 3.25 -0.17
N ILE A 13 -10.68 2.36 -0.28
CA ILE A 13 -9.26 2.63 0.01
C ILE A 13 -8.44 2.35 -1.24
N ALA A 14 -7.62 3.32 -1.65
CA ALA A 14 -6.57 3.10 -2.64
C ALA A 14 -5.28 2.63 -1.94
N VAL A 15 -4.60 1.64 -2.53
CA VAL A 15 -3.30 1.13 -2.12
C VAL A 15 -2.28 1.51 -3.19
N ALA A 16 -1.16 2.09 -2.76
CA ALA A 16 -0.17 2.77 -3.59
C ALA A 16 -0.64 4.16 -4.10
N SER A 17 0.02 4.71 -5.13
CA SER A 17 -0.21 6.09 -5.58
C SER A 17 -1.51 6.22 -6.40
N ASN A 18 -2.53 6.87 -5.82
CA ASN A 18 -3.88 6.99 -6.40
C ASN A 18 -3.96 7.85 -7.68
N ASP A 19 -2.91 8.62 -7.99
CA ASP A 19 -2.79 9.39 -9.23
C ASP A 19 -2.30 8.54 -10.42
N ALA A 20 -1.81 7.32 -10.17
CA ALA A 20 -1.24 6.44 -11.16
C ALA A 20 -1.80 5.01 -11.03
N LEU A 21 -0.99 3.98 -11.30
CA LEU A 21 -1.41 2.59 -11.12
C LEU A 21 -1.56 2.26 -9.64
N HIS A 22 -2.76 1.84 -9.23
CA HIS A 22 -3.06 1.54 -7.85
C HIS A 22 -4.20 0.54 -7.73
N LEU A 23 -4.28 -0.09 -6.56
CA LEU A 23 -5.37 -1.01 -6.25
C LEU A 23 -6.45 -0.26 -5.46
N ARG A 24 -7.72 -0.41 -5.84
CA ARG A 24 -8.85 0.07 -5.06
C ARG A 24 -9.54 -1.08 -4.36
N ILE A 25 -9.80 -0.87 -3.08
CA ILE A 25 -10.41 -1.81 -2.16
C ILE A 25 -11.76 -1.22 -1.75
N THR A 26 -12.85 -1.87 -2.16
CA THR A 26 -14.23 -1.42 -1.93
C THR A 26 -15.04 -2.52 -1.25
N PRO A 27 -16.27 -2.25 -0.77
CA PRO A 27 -17.13 -3.29 -0.22
C PRO A 27 -17.40 -4.46 -1.18
N GLU A 28 -17.38 -4.21 -2.49
CA GLU A 28 -17.66 -5.20 -3.54
C GLU A 28 -16.45 -6.11 -3.81
N GLY A 29 -15.23 -5.59 -3.66
CA GLY A 29 -14.03 -6.36 -3.94
C GLY A 29 -12.80 -5.50 -4.18
N VAL A 30 -11.95 -6.00 -5.06
CA VAL A 30 -10.67 -5.42 -5.41
C VAL A 30 -10.66 -5.09 -6.90
N THR A 31 -10.24 -3.88 -7.26
CA THR A 31 -10.13 -3.43 -8.65
C THR A 31 -8.79 -2.76 -8.90
N HIS A 32 -8.20 -3.02 -10.06
CA HIS A 32 -6.98 -2.35 -10.49
C HIS A 32 -7.34 -1.07 -11.27
N HIS A 33 -6.71 0.05 -10.94
CA HIS A 33 -6.99 1.37 -11.53
C HIS A 33 -5.71 2.01 -12.05
N ARG A 34 -5.87 2.86 -13.07
CA ARG A 34 -4.90 3.87 -13.50
C ARG A 34 -5.56 5.24 -13.37
N GLY A 35 -5.20 5.99 -12.32
CA GLY A 35 -5.88 7.24 -11.98
C GLY A 35 -7.39 7.02 -11.77
N ALA A 36 -8.24 7.66 -12.56
CA ALA A 36 -9.70 7.46 -12.46
C ALA A 36 -10.23 6.26 -13.27
N THR A 37 -9.39 5.62 -14.09
CA THR A 37 -9.80 4.58 -15.03
C THR A 37 -9.65 3.19 -14.42
N VAL A 38 -10.72 2.40 -14.45
CA VAL A 38 -10.68 0.96 -14.13
C VAL A 38 -9.94 0.22 -15.24
N ILE A 39 -8.96 -0.61 -14.90
CA ILE A 39 -8.15 -1.36 -15.87
C ILE A 39 -8.29 -2.88 -15.75
N SER A 40 -8.92 -3.39 -14.69
CA SER A 40 -9.29 -4.80 -14.55
C SER A 40 -10.74 -4.93 -14.12
N GLU A 41 -11.34 -6.09 -14.38
CA GLU A 41 -12.60 -6.45 -13.73
C GLU A 41 -12.45 -6.48 -12.21
N THR A 42 -13.58 -6.32 -11.51
CA THR A 42 -13.64 -6.45 -10.05
C THR A 42 -13.42 -7.89 -9.66
N ILE A 43 -12.38 -8.13 -8.87
CA ILE A 43 -12.15 -9.41 -8.20
C ILE A 43 -13.02 -9.40 -6.94
N PRO A 44 -14.08 -10.21 -6.86
CA PRO A 44 -14.98 -10.20 -5.71
C PRO A 44 -14.27 -10.79 -4.49
N TRP A 45 -14.64 -10.32 -3.30
CA TRP A 45 -14.04 -10.82 -2.07
C TRP A 45 -14.17 -12.32 -1.82
N SER A 46 -15.16 -12.98 -2.44
CA SER A 46 -15.34 -14.43 -2.34
C SER A 46 -14.18 -15.21 -2.94
N ASP A 47 -13.50 -14.60 -3.90
CA ASP A 47 -12.50 -15.29 -4.71
C ASP A 47 -11.09 -15.04 -4.18
N ILE A 48 -10.93 -14.10 -3.24
CA ILE A 48 -9.64 -13.67 -2.70
C ILE A 48 -9.34 -14.40 -1.40
N ILE A 49 -8.20 -15.10 -1.35
CA ILE A 49 -7.72 -15.81 -0.16
C ILE A 49 -6.53 -15.11 0.51
N GLY A 50 -5.88 -14.17 -0.18
CA GLY A 50 -4.78 -13.40 0.38
C GLY A 50 -4.41 -12.19 -0.46
N ILE A 51 -3.88 -11.15 0.18
CA ILE A 51 -3.31 -9.97 -0.49
C ILE A 51 -1.92 -9.68 0.08
N GLU A 52 -0.90 -9.69 -0.76
CA GLU A 52 0.47 -9.33 -0.41
C GLU A 52 0.83 -7.98 -1.03
N VAL A 53 1.43 -7.09 -0.23
CA VAL A 53 1.78 -5.73 -0.64
C VAL A 53 3.29 -5.63 -0.81
N ASN A 54 3.75 -5.70 -2.06
CA ASN A 54 5.16 -5.66 -2.43
C ASN A 54 5.52 -4.25 -2.92
N LEU A 55 5.74 -3.36 -1.96
CA LEU A 55 6.09 -1.97 -2.23
C LEU A 55 7.51 -1.66 -1.71
N PRO A 56 8.32 -0.89 -2.46
CA PRO A 56 9.62 -0.42 -2.02
C PRO A 56 9.50 0.24 -0.65
N SER A 57 10.28 -0.26 0.31
CA SER A 57 10.13 0.18 1.68
C SER A 57 11.43 0.25 2.46
N SER A 58 11.50 1.22 3.38
CA SER A 58 12.65 1.44 4.26
C SER A 58 12.29 1.18 5.72
N TRP A 59 13.25 0.72 6.51
CA TRP A 59 13.10 0.60 7.97
C TRP A 59 12.96 1.96 8.65
N PHE A 60 13.40 3.04 8.00
CA PHE A 60 13.32 4.40 8.54
C PHE A 60 11.94 5.03 8.28
N PRO A 61 11.36 5.74 9.27
CA PRO A 61 10.01 6.31 9.19
C PRO A 61 9.91 7.54 8.27
N TRP A 62 11.05 8.06 7.79
CA TRP A 62 11.12 9.13 6.78
C TRP A 62 11.92 8.66 5.55
N PRO A 63 11.37 7.75 4.74
CA PRO A 63 12.05 7.29 3.52
C PRO A 63 12.44 8.46 2.61
N GLY A 64 11.52 9.42 2.44
CA GLY A 64 11.72 10.61 1.63
C GLY A 64 12.74 11.64 2.18
N ALA A 65 13.09 11.62 3.47
CA ALA A 65 14.08 12.55 4.03
C ALA A 65 15.52 12.03 3.87
N LEU A 66 15.73 10.71 3.93
CA LEU A 66 17.03 10.09 3.70
C LEU A 66 17.39 10.01 2.22
N ALA A 67 16.40 9.85 1.34
CA ALA A 67 16.62 9.93 -0.10
C ALA A 67 17.31 11.25 -0.48
N THR A 68 16.90 12.38 0.08
CA THR A 68 17.46 13.71 -0.25
C THR A 68 18.87 13.93 0.30
N THR A 69 19.20 13.43 1.50
CA THR A 69 20.54 13.64 2.10
C THR A 69 21.58 12.65 1.58
N GLY A 70 21.17 11.40 1.30
CA GLY A 70 22.04 10.40 0.67
C GLY A 70 22.33 10.72 -0.79
N TYR A 71 21.33 11.13 -1.57
CA TYR A 71 21.54 11.56 -2.96
C TYR A 71 22.45 12.77 -3.06
N ALA A 72 22.31 13.76 -2.18
CA ALA A 72 23.18 14.94 -2.23
C ALA A 72 24.66 14.59 -2.00
N LEU A 73 24.95 13.59 -1.17
CA LEU A 73 26.34 13.17 -0.90
C LEU A 73 26.88 12.24 -2.00
N VAL A 74 26.07 11.30 -2.51
CA VAL A 74 26.49 10.35 -3.56
C VAL A 74 26.61 11.05 -4.92
N THR A 75 25.65 11.90 -5.30
CA THR A 75 25.68 12.64 -6.57
C THR A 75 26.85 13.62 -6.65
N LEU A 76 27.27 14.20 -5.51
CA LEU A 76 28.47 15.06 -5.45
C LEU A 76 29.78 14.28 -5.64
N LEU A 77 29.80 12.99 -5.27
CA LEU A 77 31.01 12.17 -5.25
C LEU A 77 31.19 11.27 -6.48
N SER A 78 30.11 10.82 -7.13
CA SER A 78 30.19 9.85 -8.23
C SER A 78 29.96 10.44 -9.63
N GLY A 79 29.35 11.63 -9.76
CA GLY A 79 29.04 12.26 -11.05
C GLY A 79 28.15 11.41 -11.98
N GLN A 80 27.61 10.29 -11.48
CA GLN A 80 26.74 9.38 -12.21
C GLN A 80 25.40 9.37 -11.48
N VAL A 81 24.35 9.71 -12.23
CA VAL A 81 22.97 9.42 -11.82
C VAL A 81 22.85 7.91 -11.92
N GLU A 82 23.15 7.23 -10.82
CA GLU A 82 22.93 5.80 -10.71
C GLU A 82 21.42 5.58 -10.78
N ASP A 83 21.00 4.89 -11.84
CA ASP A 83 19.62 4.53 -12.11
C ASP A 83 19.20 3.56 -10.99
N VAL A 84 18.70 4.12 -9.88
CA VAL A 84 18.19 3.35 -8.75
C VAL A 84 17.17 2.40 -9.34
N HIS A 85 17.53 1.13 -9.39
CA HIS A 85 16.68 0.07 -9.90
C HIS A 85 15.28 0.29 -9.37
N SER A 86 14.35 0.56 -10.29
CA SER A 86 12.93 0.58 -10.01
C SER A 86 12.57 -0.82 -9.52
N GLU A 87 12.65 -1.04 -8.19
CA GLU A 87 12.12 -2.26 -7.59
C GLU A 87 10.67 -2.38 -8.05
N GLU A 88 10.37 -3.44 -8.80
CA GLU A 88 9.04 -3.68 -9.34
C GLU A 88 8.04 -3.63 -8.18
N SER A 89 7.11 -2.70 -8.29
CA SER A 89 6.10 -2.46 -7.26
C SER A 89 4.84 -3.18 -7.67
N SER A 90 4.44 -4.17 -6.88
CA SER A 90 3.28 -4.99 -7.20
C SER A 90 2.44 -5.28 -5.96
N ILE A 91 1.18 -5.61 -6.19
CA ILE A 91 0.30 -6.18 -5.18
C ILE A 91 -0.12 -7.54 -5.71
N THR A 92 0.19 -8.59 -4.96
CA THR A 92 -0.16 -9.95 -5.33
C THR A 92 -1.48 -10.31 -4.68
N VAL A 93 -2.50 -10.55 -5.49
CA VAL A 93 -3.81 -11.04 -5.04
C VAL A 93 -3.84 -12.55 -5.26
N SER A 94 -3.92 -13.30 -4.17
CA SER A 94 -4.07 -14.76 -4.21
C SER A 94 -5.55 -15.11 -4.27
N LEU A 95 -5.91 -15.94 -5.23
CA LEU A 95 -7.28 -16.39 -5.47
C LEU A 95 -7.49 -17.82 -4.99
N ALA A 96 -8.76 -18.21 -4.80
CA ALA A 96 -9.13 -19.61 -4.75
C ALA A 96 -8.60 -20.35 -6.01
N ASP A 97 -8.13 -21.59 -5.84
CA ASP A 97 -7.45 -22.41 -6.88
C ASP A 97 -5.96 -22.11 -7.13
N ASP A 98 -5.23 -21.59 -6.12
CA ASP A 98 -3.78 -21.32 -6.18
C ASP A 98 -3.36 -20.39 -7.34
N LYS A 99 -4.30 -19.58 -7.86
CA LYS A 99 -4.00 -18.55 -8.85
C LYS A 99 -3.49 -17.30 -8.14
N HIS A 100 -2.45 -16.70 -8.68
CA HIS A 100 -1.91 -15.44 -8.20
C HIS A 100 -2.01 -14.39 -9.31
N LEU A 101 -2.63 -13.26 -8.99
CA LEU A 101 -2.65 -12.08 -9.85
C LEU A 101 -1.65 -11.09 -9.31
N GLU A 102 -0.55 -10.92 -10.04
CA GLU A 102 0.41 -9.85 -9.75
C GLU A 102 -0.05 -8.57 -10.45
N LEU A 103 -0.42 -7.57 -9.65
CA LEU A 103 -0.95 -6.31 -10.13
C LEU A 103 0.12 -5.23 -9.98
N PRO A 104 0.70 -4.72 -11.09
CA PRO A 104 1.73 -3.69 -11.01
C PRO A 104 1.13 -2.37 -10.51
N VAL A 105 1.80 -1.72 -9.57
CA VAL A 105 1.36 -0.46 -8.96
C VAL A 105 2.49 0.56 -8.96
N ASN A 106 2.14 1.84 -8.90
CA ASN A 106 3.12 2.90 -8.79
C ASN A 106 3.25 3.33 -7.33
N HIS A 107 4.49 3.44 -6.87
CA HIS A 107 4.80 3.89 -5.52
C HIS A 107 5.17 5.37 -5.49
N ALA A 108 5.08 5.98 -4.31
CA ALA A 108 5.58 7.33 -4.10
C ALA A 108 7.11 7.39 -4.21
N VAL A 109 7.65 8.50 -4.71
CA VAL A 109 9.10 8.76 -4.79
C VAL A 109 9.72 8.64 -3.39
N GLY A 110 10.78 7.83 -3.27
CA GLY A 110 11.46 7.55 -1.99
C GLY A 110 10.92 6.35 -1.21
N GLY A 111 9.86 5.69 -1.68
CA GLY A 111 9.31 4.48 -1.07
C GLY A 111 8.52 4.71 0.22
N TYR A 112 8.05 3.64 0.84
CA TYR A 112 7.20 3.68 2.03
C TYR A 112 7.97 3.26 3.29
N TRP A 113 7.44 3.61 4.46
CA TRP A 113 7.95 3.03 5.70
C TRP A 113 7.55 1.55 5.78
N LYS A 114 8.50 0.64 5.98
CA LYS A 114 8.28 -0.83 5.98
C LYS A 114 7.15 -1.25 6.90
N ARG A 115 7.08 -0.65 8.10
CA ARG A 115 5.99 -0.94 9.04
C ARG A 115 4.62 -0.54 8.49
N ALA A 116 4.53 0.56 7.75
CA ALA A 116 3.29 0.97 7.12
C ALA A 116 2.86 0.03 5.97
N VAL A 117 3.83 -0.51 5.21
CA VAL A 117 3.58 -1.54 4.18
C VAL A 117 3.11 -2.84 4.80
N THR A 118 3.82 -3.36 5.81
CA THR A 118 3.40 -4.57 6.55
C THR A 118 2.01 -4.41 7.14
N ASN A 119 1.74 -3.26 7.73
CA ASN A 119 0.44 -2.97 8.32
C ASN A 119 -0.66 -2.83 7.26
N ALA A 120 -0.38 -2.24 6.10
CA ALA A 120 -1.31 -2.27 4.99
C ALA A 120 -1.69 -3.70 4.61
N GLY A 121 -0.71 -4.60 4.45
CA GLY A 121 -0.98 -6.03 4.22
C GLY A 121 -1.85 -6.66 5.31
N ILE A 122 -1.55 -6.42 6.60
CA ILE A 122 -2.36 -6.93 7.72
C ILE A 122 -3.80 -6.42 7.65
N LEU A 123 -4.01 -5.14 7.35
CA LEU A 123 -5.36 -4.56 7.24
C LEU A 123 -6.15 -5.22 6.10
N LEU A 124 -5.53 -5.37 4.93
CA LEU A 124 -6.17 -5.96 3.75
C LEU A 124 -6.57 -7.43 4.00
N ASN A 125 -5.66 -8.23 4.57
CA ASN A 125 -5.98 -9.60 4.95
C ASN A 125 -7.00 -9.67 6.10
N GLY A 126 -7.08 -8.63 6.94
CA GLY A 126 -8.14 -8.48 7.94
C GLY A 126 -9.54 -8.45 7.32
N PHE A 127 -9.73 -7.77 6.19
CA PHE A 127 -11.00 -7.74 5.46
C PHE A 127 -11.34 -9.08 4.79
N ILE A 128 -10.33 -9.88 4.44
CA ILE A 128 -10.53 -11.26 3.98
C ILE A 128 -11.03 -12.11 5.14
N ALA A 129 -10.31 -12.09 6.26
CA ALA A 129 -10.61 -12.90 7.45
C ALA A 129 -11.92 -12.52 8.15
N LYS A 130 -12.38 -11.27 8.02
CA LYS A 130 -13.57 -10.74 8.70
C LYS A 130 -14.51 -10.05 7.71
N PRO A 131 -15.34 -10.82 6.98
CA PRO A 131 -16.23 -10.28 5.94
C PRO A 131 -17.15 -9.17 6.43
N GLU A 132 -17.61 -9.22 7.69
CA GLU A 132 -18.47 -8.21 8.31
C GLU A 132 -17.82 -6.82 8.36
N GLN A 133 -16.48 -6.76 8.38
CA GLN A 133 -15.72 -5.51 8.42
C GLN A 133 -15.64 -4.82 7.06
N ARG A 134 -15.97 -5.50 5.95
CA ARG A 134 -15.93 -4.90 4.60
C ARG A 134 -16.92 -3.74 4.44
N SER A 135 -18.01 -3.75 5.21
CA SER A 135 -18.95 -2.63 5.30
C SER A 135 -18.29 -1.32 5.73
N LEU A 136 -17.19 -1.39 6.51
CA LEU A 136 -16.44 -0.21 6.94
C LEU A 136 -15.71 0.49 5.80
N LEU A 137 -15.50 -0.18 4.66
CA LEU A 137 -14.89 0.43 3.47
C LEU A 137 -15.76 1.53 2.85
N ALA A 138 -17.06 1.57 3.18
CA ALA A 138 -17.94 2.71 2.87
C ALA A 138 -17.59 3.99 3.67
N HIS A 139 -16.79 3.86 4.73
CA HIS A 139 -16.31 4.95 5.59
C HIS A 139 -14.77 4.92 5.72
N PRO A 140 -14.04 5.07 4.60
CA PRO A 140 -12.62 4.75 4.52
C PRO A 140 -11.73 5.66 5.38
N GLU A 141 -12.11 6.91 5.61
CA GLU A 141 -11.37 7.80 6.53
C GLU A 141 -11.36 7.25 7.95
N GLN A 142 -12.48 6.67 8.42
CA GLN A 142 -12.56 6.10 9.76
C GLN A 142 -11.70 4.86 9.90
N VAL A 143 -11.67 4.02 8.85
CA VAL A 143 -10.80 2.83 8.79
C VAL A 143 -9.34 3.25 8.90
N ILE A 144 -8.89 4.15 8.02
CA ILE A 144 -7.49 4.60 8.00
C ILE A 144 -7.13 5.30 9.32
N HIS A 145 -8.03 6.11 9.88
CA HIS A 145 -7.78 6.79 11.15
C HIS A 145 -7.60 5.81 12.32
N ARG A 146 -8.52 4.86 12.48
CA ARG A 146 -8.42 3.83 13.54
C ARG A 146 -7.15 3.02 13.40
N TYR A 147 -6.79 2.68 12.17
CA TYR A 147 -5.62 1.86 11.88
C TYR A 147 -4.29 2.59 12.08
N ALA A 148 -4.21 3.85 11.65
CA ALA A 148 -3.06 4.72 11.89
C ALA A 148 -2.82 4.93 13.39
N ASN A 149 -3.89 5.12 14.16
CA ASN A 149 -3.80 5.25 15.62
C ASN A 149 -3.32 3.97 16.28
N ALA A 150 -3.89 2.80 15.93
CA ALA A 150 -3.46 1.51 16.48
C ALA A 150 -1.97 1.24 16.22
N THR A 151 -1.47 1.62 15.06
CA THR A 151 -0.04 1.47 14.73
C THR A 151 0.84 2.38 15.59
N ARG A 152 0.45 3.65 15.77
CA ARG A 152 1.19 4.61 16.60
C ARG A 152 1.29 4.17 18.06
N TRP A 153 0.22 3.60 18.62
CA TRP A 153 0.21 3.08 20.00
C TRP A 153 1.18 1.92 20.19
N ARG A 154 1.23 0.97 19.25
CA ARG A 154 2.20 -0.13 19.27
C ARG A 154 3.66 0.32 19.13
N THR A 155 3.93 1.54 18.67
CA THR A 155 5.30 2.05 18.58
C THR A 155 5.82 2.58 19.92
N ARG A 156 4.94 3.10 20.78
CA ARG A 156 5.32 3.59 22.13
C ARG A 156 5.65 2.45 23.11
N LEU A 157 5.02 1.29 22.95
CA LEU A 157 5.19 0.15 23.85
C LEU A 157 6.44 -0.70 23.53
N THR A 158 7.11 -0.46 22.40
CA THR A 158 8.33 -1.18 22.00
C THR A 158 9.59 -0.32 22.14
N SER A 159 9.48 0.86 22.73
CA SER A 159 10.56 1.82 22.97
C SER A 159 10.89 2.00 24.45
N GLU A 160 10.45 1.06 25.30
CA GLU A 160 10.80 0.95 26.72
C GLU A 160 11.61 -0.34 26.96
#